data_AF-A0A2R6JC78-F1
#
_entry.id   AF-A0A2R6JC78-F1
#
_cell.length_a   1.000
_cell.length_b   1.000
_cell.length_c   1.000
_cell.angle_alpha   90.00
_cell.angle_beta   90.00
_cell.angle_gamma   90.00
#
_symmetry.space_group_name_H-M   'P 1'
#
loop_
_entity.id
_entity.type
_entity.pdbx_description
1 polymer ?
#
loop_
_entity_poly.entity_id
_entity_poly.type
_entity_poly.pdbx_seq_one_letter_code
_entity_poly.pdbx_strand_id
1 'polypeptide(L)'
;MANNTLVDNDDGIGLSSTATTLRGNDIVGNVNGIDMFGASEATLRDNEMRDNQIGLDITGGYDHDIDRSNTVDGKPVYYLRGETGTTVDPDTDPGYLAVVDSAGVTVRDVTLTGVGSLPVVGSTDVTVTDVTVQGDDGIRLINTKNSEVRNSRVTSGRFGSTGIAVEQCFSCVRTTDTPADSAGNTVRGNRVSGRFSDGIELDETTDVTVTNNTITGAFTGIEADETVRASIRGNTVRNSFDGIEIDCCFTGEVNTNVATVEGNVLADNSVGIELNIDDGEVVVRRNAIVDNRVGIEIERIFFSDGTESPRYEITLNRISGNDAYGVDNERSDDVVDATNNYWGAADGPSSRTADPLADPETGALADGSGDAVSAGVAPGVSNVRFDPFLESPPSDAPSANATATAARSG
;
A
#
# COMPACT_ATOMS: atom_id res chain seq x y z
N MET A 1 -12.87 -7.83 33.82
CA MET A 1 -12.06 -8.98 34.28
C MET A 1 -10.85 -8.46 35.04
N ALA A 2 -10.51 -9.03 36.20
CA ALA A 2 -9.38 -8.53 36.98
C ALA A 2 -8.63 -9.62 37.76
N ASN A 3 -7.32 -9.43 37.93
CA ASN A 3 -6.41 -10.28 38.72
C ASN A 3 -6.40 -11.76 38.29
N ASN A 4 -6.30 -12.00 36.99
CA ASN A 4 -6.19 -13.36 36.43
C ASN A 4 -4.79 -13.59 35.87
N THR A 5 -4.41 -14.86 35.81
CA THR A 5 -3.17 -15.31 35.15
C THR A 5 -3.56 -16.21 33.98
N LEU A 6 -3.15 -15.83 32.76
CA LEU A 6 -3.56 -16.45 31.50
C LEU A 6 -2.29 -16.85 30.74
N VAL A 7 -2.05 -18.16 30.60
CA VAL A 7 -0.75 -18.70 30.18
C VAL A 7 -0.89 -19.70 29.05
N ASP A 8 -0.02 -19.61 28.05
CA ASP A 8 0.16 -20.56 26.94
C ASP A 8 -1.14 -20.88 26.16
N ASN A 9 -1.96 -19.86 25.89
CA ASN A 9 -3.16 -19.94 25.06
C ASN A 9 -2.89 -19.39 23.64
N ASP A 10 -3.86 -19.58 22.74
CA ASP A 10 -3.87 -18.85 21.47
C ASP A 10 -4.11 -17.37 21.77
N ASP A 11 -5.31 -17.03 22.25
CA ASP A 11 -5.60 -15.71 22.83
C ASP A 11 -5.59 -15.77 24.36
N GLY A 12 -4.78 -14.92 24.99
CA GLY A 12 -4.85 -14.69 26.43
C GLY A 12 -6.19 -14.05 26.82
N ILE A 13 -6.50 -12.90 26.19
CA ILE A 13 -7.80 -12.22 26.28
C ILE A 13 -8.22 -11.76 24.89
N GLY A 14 -9.27 -12.37 24.33
CA GLY A 14 -10.00 -11.84 23.18
C GLY A 14 -11.16 -10.94 23.62
N LEU A 15 -11.25 -9.73 23.05
CA LEU A 15 -12.26 -8.74 23.41
C LEU A 15 -13.01 -8.24 22.16
N SER A 16 -14.34 -8.40 22.16
CA SER A 16 -15.23 -7.88 21.10
C SER A 16 -16.44 -7.12 21.66
N SER A 17 -16.44 -6.81 22.96
CA SER A 17 -17.55 -6.17 23.66
C SER A 17 -17.25 -4.72 24.02
N THR A 18 -18.30 -3.91 24.17
CA THR A 18 -18.17 -2.51 24.56
C THR A 18 -18.00 -2.34 26.08
N ALA A 19 -17.37 -1.24 26.50
CA ALA A 19 -17.26 -0.81 27.89
C ALA A 19 -16.68 -1.85 28.87
N THR A 20 -15.64 -2.59 28.43
CA THR A 20 -15.02 -3.63 29.25
C THR A 20 -13.84 -3.11 30.06
N THR A 21 -13.79 -3.41 31.35
CA THR A 21 -12.63 -3.11 32.20
C THR A 21 -11.75 -4.35 32.38
N LEU A 22 -10.47 -4.24 31.99
CA LEU A 22 -9.41 -5.22 32.25
C LEU A 22 -8.41 -4.63 33.25
N ARG A 23 -8.24 -5.29 34.39
CA ARG A 23 -7.34 -4.77 35.43
C ARG A 23 -6.46 -5.80 36.12
N GLY A 24 -5.16 -5.54 36.20
CA GLY A 24 -4.28 -6.37 37.04
C GLY A 24 -4.09 -7.80 36.53
N ASN A 25 -4.28 -8.06 35.22
CA ASN A 25 -4.11 -9.39 34.66
C ASN A 25 -2.65 -9.63 34.24
N ASP A 26 -2.17 -10.85 34.42
CA ASP A 26 -0.85 -11.35 34.02
C ASP A 26 -1.01 -12.33 32.86
N ILE A 27 -0.56 -11.95 31.67
CA ILE A 27 -0.87 -12.60 30.40
C ILE A 27 0.44 -13.02 29.75
N VAL A 28 0.74 -14.32 29.77
CA VAL A 28 2.10 -14.84 29.53
C VAL A 28 2.14 -15.93 28.48
N GLY A 29 3.08 -15.85 27.52
CA GLY A 29 3.37 -16.97 26.63
C GLY A 29 2.26 -17.32 25.63
N ASN A 30 1.29 -16.44 25.42
CA ASN A 30 0.19 -16.64 24.47
C ASN A 30 0.61 -16.24 23.05
N VAL A 31 -0.15 -16.67 22.03
CA VAL A 31 0.04 -16.13 20.67
C VAL A 31 -0.35 -14.65 20.67
N ASN A 32 -1.56 -14.33 21.09
CA ASN A 32 -2.02 -12.97 21.34
C ASN A 32 -2.20 -12.76 22.85
N GLY A 33 -1.61 -11.70 23.39
CA GLY A 33 -1.78 -11.32 24.80
C GLY A 33 -3.18 -10.78 25.04
N ILE A 34 -3.43 -9.54 24.62
CA ILE A 34 -4.78 -8.97 24.52
C ILE A 34 -5.05 -8.66 23.06
N ASP A 35 -6.07 -9.29 22.49
CA ASP A 35 -6.59 -9.01 21.15
C ASP A 35 -7.96 -8.31 21.27
N MET A 36 -8.05 -7.10 20.72
CA MET A 36 -9.25 -6.26 20.74
C MET A 36 -9.85 -6.15 19.33
N PHE A 37 -10.71 -7.10 18.98
CA PHE A 37 -11.38 -7.18 17.69
C PHE A 37 -12.70 -6.39 17.70
N GLY A 38 -12.63 -5.11 17.32
CA GLY A 38 -13.77 -4.20 17.25
C GLY A 38 -14.43 -3.90 18.60
N ALA A 39 -13.71 -4.12 19.70
CA ALA A 39 -14.15 -3.68 21.01
C ALA A 39 -14.24 -2.15 21.04
N SER A 40 -14.99 -1.60 21.99
CA SER A 40 -15.11 -0.14 22.14
C SER A 40 -15.16 0.24 23.62
N GLU A 41 -14.77 1.47 23.96
CA GLU A 41 -14.88 2.01 25.32
C GLU A 41 -14.19 1.17 26.42
N ALA A 42 -13.18 0.37 26.07
CA ALA A 42 -12.48 -0.46 27.05
C ALA A 42 -11.61 0.37 28.00
N THR A 43 -11.45 -0.11 29.23
CA THR A 43 -10.53 0.47 30.22
C THR A 43 -9.50 -0.58 30.61
N LEU A 44 -8.23 -0.34 30.28
CA LEU A 44 -7.13 -1.23 30.64
C LEU A 44 -6.24 -0.55 31.67
N ARG A 45 -6.01 -1.21 32.81
CA ARG A 45 -5.13 -0.73 33.89
C ARG A 45 -4.31 -1.88 34.48
N ASP A 46 -3.07 -1.61 34.84
CA ASP A 46 -2.22 -2.52 35.60
C ASP A 46 -2.08 -3.94 34.97
N ASN A 47 -2.26 -4.10 33.65
CA ASN A 47 -2.11 -5.42 32.99
C ASN A 47 -0.67 -5.61 32.49
N GLU A 48 -0.15 -6.82 32.66
CA GLU A 48 1.19 -7.22 32.22
C GLU A 48 1.07 -8.28 31.13
N MET A 49 1.56 -7.96 29.94
CA MET A 49 1.63 -8.87 28.79
C MET A 49 3.09 -9.23 28.57
N ARG A 50 3.52 -10.44 28.90
CA ARG A 50 4.92 -10.88 28.77
C ARG A 50 5.08 -12.12 27.91
N ASP A 51 6.17 -12.16 27.15
CA ASP A 51 6.56 -13.34 26.37
C ASP A 51 5.46 -13.84 25.41
N ASN A 52 4.50 -12.98 25.05
CA ASN A 52 3.49 -13.29 24.04
C ASN A 52 4.06 -13.02 22.65
N GLN A 53 3.58 -13.71 21.61
CA GLN A 53 4.03 -13.40 20.25
C GLN A 53 3.59 -11.99 19.82
N ILE A 54 2.35 -11.63 20.18
CA ILE A 54 1.81 -10.28 20.08
C ILE A 54 1.33 -9.88 21.48
N GLY A 55 1.86 -8.80 22.05
CA GLY A 55 1.51 -8.35 23.40
C GLY A 55 0.12 -7.74 23.48
N LEU A 56 -0.12 -6.74 22.62
CA LEU A 56 -1.39 -6.03 22.50
C LEU A 56 -1.70 -5.82 21.01
N ASP A 57 -2.91 -6.18 20.61
CA ASP A 57 -3.47 -5.90 19.31
C ASP A 57 -4.83 -5.20 19.45
N ILE A 58 -5.04 -4.17 18.64
CA ILE A 58 -6.27 -3.37 18.61
C ILE A 58 -6.66 -3.20 17.16
N THR A 59 -7.67 -3.96 16.75
CA THR A 59 -8.22 -3.98 15.40
C THR A 59 -9.63 -3.38 15.40
N GLY A 60 -9.68 -2.06 15.21
CA GLY A 60 -10.93 -1.31 15.15
C GLY A 60 -11.49 -0.94 16.54
N GLY A 61 -12.28 0.14 16.55
CA GLY A 61 -12.84 0.73 17.77
C GLY A 61 -11.75 1.34 18.66
N TYR A 62 -11.33 2.58 18.38
CA TYR A 62 -10.19 3.19 19.07
C TYR A 62 -10.58 4.11 20.25
N ASP A 63 -11.82 4.06 20.71
CA ASP A 63 -12.35 4.91 21.79
C ASP A 63 -12.05 4.34 23.19
N HIS A 64 -10.81 3.95 23.46
CA HIS A 64 -10.39 3.31 24.72
C HIS A 64 -9.75 4.26 25.73
N ASP A 65 -9.76 3.84 26.99
CA ASP A 65 -9.01 4.41 28.12
C ASP A 65 -7.92 3.41 28.56
N ILE A 66 -6.76 3.52 27.93
CA ILE A 66 -5.59 2.68 28.20
C ILE A 66 -4.48 3.60 28.69
N ASP A 67 -3.99 3.38 29.91
CA ASP A 67 -2.91 4.19 30.46
C ASP A 67 -1.58 3.41 30.54
N ARG A 68 -0.54 4.13 30.95
CA ARG A 68 0.84 3.63 31.05
C ARG A 68 1.07 2.61 32.17
N SER A 69 0.05 2.28 32.98
CA SER A 69 0.16 1.21 33.97
C SER A 69 0.14 -0.19 33.33
N ASN A 70 -0.32 -0.29 32.09
CA ASN A 70 -0.22 -1.51 31.31
C ASN A 70 1.17 -1.62 30.68
N THR A 71 1.70 -2.84 30.60
CA THR A 71 3.03 -3.09 30.04
C THR A 71 3.05 -4.27 29.09
N VAL A 72 3.83 -4.16 28.00
CA VAL A 72 4.21 -5.25 27.11
C VAL A 72 5.71 -5.49 27.32
N ASP A 73 6.09 -6.70 27.73
CA ASP A 73 7.48 -7.08 28.04
C ASP A 73 8.18 -6.12 29.01
N GLY A 74 7.44 -5.64 30.01
CA GLY A 74 7.92 -4.68 31.02
C GLY A 74 8.03 -3.24 30.52
N LYS A 75 7.71 -2.97 29.25
CA LYS A 75 7.68 -1.62 28.67
C LYS A 75 6.27 -1.04 28.70
N PRO A 76 6.11 0.25 29.03
CA PRO A 76 4.79 0.88 29.12
C PRO A 76 4.05 0.92 27.78
N VAL A 77 2.73 0.77 27.84
CA VAL A 77 1.82 1.02 26.71
C VAL A 77 1.60 2.53 26.55
N TYR A 78 1.86 3.06 25.36
CA TYR A 78 1.60 4.44 24.98
C TYR A 78 0.34 4.53 24.12
N TYR A 79 -0.81 4.72 24.76
CA TYR A 79 -2.05 5.03 24.06
C TYR A 79 -2.28 6.55 24.09
N LEU A 80 -1.80 7.25 23.06
CA LEU A 80 -1.86 8.70 22.97
C LEU A 80 -3.22 9.13 22.42
N ARG A 81 -4.15 9.49 23.31
CA ARG A 81 -5.50 9.91 22.91
C ARG A 81 -5.75 11.39 23.21
N GLY A 82 -6.10 12.18 22.19
CA GLY A 82 -6.37 13.61 22.35
C GLY A 82 -5.13 14.47 22.61
N GLU A 83 -3.94 13.97 22.26
CA GLU A 83 -2.67 14.63 22.55
C GLU A 83 -2.31 15.67 21.48
N THR A 84 -1.60 16.73 21.85
CA THR A 84 -1.16 17.77 20.92
C THR A 84 0.32 18.07 21.06
N GLY A 85 1.08 17.98 19.97
CA GLY A 85 2.51 18.33 19.95
C GLY A 85 3.41 17.37 20.73
N THR A 86 2.93 16.18 21.05
CA THR A 86 3.65 15.17 21.83
C THR A 86 4.72 14.48 20.99
N THR A 87 5.88 14.21 21.59
CA THR A 87 6.95 13.41 20.95
C THR A 87 7.11 12.09 21.69
N VAL A 88 7.17 11.01 20.92
CA VAL A 88 7.56 9.65 21.35
C VAL A 88 8.89 9.34 20.68
N ASP A 89 9.91 9.07 21.50
CA ASP A 89 11.28 8.83 21.05
C ASP A 89 11.95 7.72 21.89
N PRO A 90 13.22 7.37 21.67
CA PRO A 90 13.85 6.23 22.33
C PRO A 90 13.83 6.30 23.87
N ASP A 91 13.75 7.49 24.46
CA ASP A 91 13.70 7.66 25.92
C ASP A 91 12.35 7.21 26.51
N THR A 92 11.32 7.07 25.68
CA THR A 92 10.00 6.56 26.07
C THR A 92 9.92 5.03 26.08
N ASP A 93 10.73 4.36 25.25
CA ASP A 93 10.78 2.90 25.06
C ASP A 93 9.41 2.18 25.15
N PRO A 94 8.46 2.49 24.23
CA PRO A 94 7.11 1.92 24.28
C PRO A 94 7.11 0.40 24.04
N GLY A 95 6.29 -0.32 24.80
CA GLY A 95 5.97 -1.73 24.53
C GLY A 95 4.85 -1.89 23.50
N TYR A 96 3.99 -0.89 23.41
CA TYR A 96 2.95 -0.72 22.39
C TYR A 96 2.71 0.78 22.21
N LEU A 97 2.32 1.21 21.02
CA LEU A 97 2.05 2.61 20.72
C LEU A 97 0.84 2.74 19.80
N ALA A 98 -0.09 3.60 20.17
CA ALA A 98 -1.19 4.06 19.32
C ALA A 98 -1.32 5.59 19.44
N VAL A 99 -1.65 6.24 18.33
CA VAL A 99 -1.95 7.68 18.27
C VAL A 99 -3.40 7.83 17.83
N VAL A 100 -4.25 8.40 18.67
CA VAL A 100 -5.70 8.43 18.47
C VAL A 100 -6.21 9.84 18.74
N ASP A 101 -7.08 10.36 17.87
CA ASP A 101 -7.72 11.68 18.01
C ASP A 101 -6.70 12.80 18.32
N SER A 102 -5.49 12.75 17.76
CA SER A 102 -4.35 13.58 18.17
C SER A 102 -3.85 14.49 17.06
N ALA A 103 -3.10 15.54 17.42
CA ALA A 103 -2.59 16.53 16.47
C ALA A 103 -1.11 16.85 16.68
N GLY A 104 -0.31 16.93 15.62
CA GLY A 104 1.09 17.34 15.72
C GLY A 104 2.00 16.38 16.49
N VAL A 105 1.62 15.10 16.59
CA VAL A 105 2.40 14.08 17.29
C VAL A 105 3.59 13.65 16.44
N THR A 106 4.76 13.50 17.04
CA THR A 106 5.95 12.94 16.39
C THR A 106 6.35 11.63 17.06
N VAL A 107 6.38 10.54 16.29
CA VAL A 107 6.95 9.25 16.70
C VAL A 107 8.26 9.07 15.94
N ARG A 108 9.37 8.90 16.66
CA ARG A 108 10.69 8.80 16.02
C ARG A 108 11.64 7.81 16.67
N ASP A 109 12.48 7.17 15.86
CA ASP A 109 13.62 6.37 16.31
C ASP A 109 13.24 5.18 17.25
N VAL A 110 11.96 4.78 17.32
CA VAL A 110 11.48 3.68 18.17
C VAL A 110 11.44 2.34 17.42
N THR A 111 11.55 1.25 18.17
CA THR A 111 11.37 -0.11 17.66
C THR A 111 10.19 -0.77 18.37
N LEU A 112 9.20 -1.18 17.60
CA LEU A 112 8.02 -1.92 18.05
C LEU A 112 8.09 -3.34 17.50
N THR A 113 8.14 -4.33 18.39
CA THR A 113 8.19 -5.75 18.03
C THR A 113 7.13 -6.51 18.80
N GLY A 114 6.47 -7.49 18.17
CA GLY A 114 5.42 -8.26 18.84
C GLY A 114 4.22 -7.39 19.19
N VAL A 115 3.87 -6.46 18.31
CA VAL A 115 2.68 -5.62 18.40
C VAL A 115 1.71 -6.01 17.30
N GLY A 116 0.41 -5.73 17.49
CA GLY A 116 -0.57 -5.85 16.41
C GLY A 116 -0.24 -4.93 15.25
N SER A 117 -0.22 -3.62 15.50
CA SER A 117 0.18 -2.58 14.55
C SER A 117 0.73 -1.33 15.27
N LEU A 118 1.13 -0.31 14.51
CA LEU A 118 1.22 1.08 14.95
C LEU A 118 0.06 1.89 14.32
N PRO A 119 -1.09 2.02 14.99
CA PRO A 119 -2.22 2.76 14.45
C PRO A 119 -2.12 4.26 14.77
N VAL A 120 -2.38 5.08 13.76
CA VAL A 120 -2.60 6.53 13.82
C VAL A 120 -4.02 6.78 13.34
N VAL A 121 -4.91 7.15 14.24
CA VAL A 121 -6.36 7.10 14.04
C VAL A 121 -6.98 8.46 14.29
N GLY A 122 -7.81 8.95 13.36
CA GLY A 122 -8.58 10.19 13.55
C GLY A 122 -7.68 11.40 13.84
N SER A 123 -6.45 11.39 13.34
CA SER A 123 -5.39 12.31 13.74
C SER A 123 -4.97 13.24 12.59
N THR A 124 -4.27 14.33 12.91
CA THR A 124 -3.76 15.27 11.91
C THR A 124 -2.33 15.69 12.20
N ASP A 125 -1.56 16.01 11.16
CA ASP A 125 -0.18 16.50 11.29
C ASP A 125 0.72 15.56 12.10
N VAL A 126 0.50 14.24 12.01
CA VAL A 126 1.31 13.23 12.69
C VAL A 126 2.53 12.90 11.83
N THR A 127 3.71 12.80 12.46
CA THR A 127 4.93 12.34 11.80
C THR A 127 5.42 11.05 12.45
N VAL A 128 5.49 9.97 11.68
CA VAL A 128 6.15 8.72 12.05
C VAL A 128 7.44 8.62 11.24
N THR A 129 8.61 8.72 11.88
CA THR A 129 9.90 8.79 11.18
C THR A 129 10.94 7.86 11.79
N ASP A 130 11.73 7.19 10.95
CA ASP A 130 12.86 6.39 11.41
C ASP A 130 12.47 5.29 12.43
N VAL A 131 11.24 4.77 12.35
CA VAL A 131 10.76 3.70 13.22
C VAL A 131 11.01 2.32 12.63
N THR A 132 11.10 1.31 13.48
CA THR A 132 11.08 -0.10 13.06
C THR A 132 9.84 -0.77 13.63
N VAL A 133 8.98 -1.32 12.76
CA VAL A 133 7.79 -2.08 13.15
C VAL A 133 7.93 -3.52 12.66
N GLN A 134 7.85 -4.45 13.60
CA GLN A 134 7.78 -5.89 13.38
C GLN A 134 6.58 -6.45 14.14
N GLY A 135 5.40 -6.26 13.54
CA GLY A 135 4.11 -6.68 14.08
C GLY A 135 3.41 -7.72 13.21
N ASP A 136 2.13 -7.93 13.48
CA ASP A 136 1.25 -8.63 12.55
C ASP A 136 1.01 -7.72 11.34
N ASP A 137 0.40 -6.57 11.59
CA ASP A 137 0.33 -5.40 10.70
C ASP A 137 1.50 -4.43 10.97
N GLY A 138 1.73 -3.52 10.02
CA GLY A 138 2.73 -2.47 10.17
C GLY A 138 2.18 -1.16 10.70
N ILE A 139 2.25 -0.10 9.88
CA ILE A 139 1.87 1.28 10.27
C ILE A 139 0.56 1.63 9.57
N ARG A 140 -0.46 2.07 10.32
CA ARG A 140 -1.79 2.34 9.76
C ARG A 140 -2.20 3.78 10.01
N LEU A 141 -2.47 4.54 8.94
CA LEU A 141 -3.05 5.88 9.00
C LEU A 141 -4.55 5.77 8.70
N ILE A 142 -5.37 5.68 9.75
CA ILE A 142 -6.81 5.46 9.67
C ILE A 142 -7.53 6.79 9.89
N ASN A 143 -8.39 7.21 8.96
CA ASN A 143 -9.11 8.51 9.01
C ASN A 143 -8.19 9.68 9.37
N THR A 144 -6.96 9.68 8.83
CA THR A 144 -5.88 10.57 9.24
C THR A 144 -5.57 11.56 8.13
N LYS A 145 -5.22 12.80 8.49
CA LYS A 145 -4.99 13.88 7.52
C LYS A 145 -3.62 14.52 7.65
N ASN A 146 -3.06 14.98 6.53
CA ASN A 146 -1.82 15.77 6.47
C ASN A 146 -0.66 15.16 7.27
N SER A 147 -0.57 13.83 7.32
CA SER A 147 0.39 13.09 8.14
C SER A 147 1.42 12.39 7.28
N GLU A 148 2.55 12.03 7.89
CA GLU A 148 3.71 11.52 7.18
C GLU A 148 4.29 10.27 7.86
N VAL A 149 4.46 9.20 7.08
CA VAL A 149 5.27 8.03 7.45
C VAL A 149 6.54 8.03 6.60
N ARG A 150 7.71 8.13 7.23
CA ARG A 150 8.97 8.21 6.48
C ARG A 150 10.16 7.49 7.08
N ASN A 151 11.10 7.13 6.21
CA ASN A 151 12.40 6.53 6.56
C ASN A 151 12.30 5.30 7.48
N SER A 152 11.15 4.64 7.51
CA SER A 152 10.84 3.60 8.48
C SER A 152 11.04 2.22 7.87
N ARG A 153 11.28 1.23 8.73
CA ARG A 153 11.43 -0.18 8.37
C ARG A 153 10.22 -0.95 8.87
N VAL A 154 9.50 -1.59 7.96
CA VAL A 154 8.33 -2.39 8.28
C VAL A 154 8.53 -3.82 7.77
N THR A 155 8.33 -4.79 8.64
CA THR A 155 8.50 -6.22 8.32
C THR A 155 7.41 -7.06 8.94
N SER A 156 6.83 -8.00 8.19
CA SER A 156 5.76 -8.85 8.69
C SER A 156 6.30 -10.02 9.52
N GLY A 157 5.52 -10.42 10.53
CA GLY A 157 5.67 -11.71 11.22
C GLY A 157 4.84 -12.84 10.61
N ARG A 158 3.80 -12.53 9.82
CA ARG A 158 2.85 -13.49 9.20
C ARG A 158 2.50 -13.11 7.76
N PHE A 159 1.78 -14.01 7.08
CA PHE A 159 1.23 -13.81 5.74
C PHE A 159 -0.18 -13.21 5.84
N GLY A 160 -0.51 -12.24 4.98
CA GLY A 160 -1.87 -11.69 4.84
C GLY A 160 -2.15 -10.40 5.62
N SER A 161 -1.12 -9.74 6.15
CA SER A 161 -1.22 -8.42 6.78
C SER A 161 -0.81 -7.29 5.83
N THR A 162 -1.00 -6.03 6.24
CA THR A 162 -0.58 -4.84 5.47
C THR A 162 0.69 -4.21 6.08
N GLY A 163 1.62 -3.81 5.22
CA GLY A 163 2.85 -3.12 5.62
C GLY A 163 2.60 -1.68 6.08
N ILE A 164 2.23 -0.78 5.17
CA ILE A 164 1.82 0.57 5.52
C ILE A 164 0.47 0.86 4.88
N ALA A 165 -0.56 1.07 5.70
CA ALA A 165 -1.90 1.40 5.22
C ALA A 165 -2.17 2.91 5.38
N VAL A 166 -2.80 3.50 4.39
CA VAL A 166 -3.52 4.78 4.51
C VAL A 166 -4.94 4.50 4.11
N GLU A 167 -5.88 4.62 5.03
CA GLU A 167 -7.21 4.04 4.83
C GLU A 167 -8.31 4.83 5.50
N GLN A 168 -9.51 4.69 4.96
CA GLN A 168 -10.73 5.11 5.65
C GLN A 168 -11.28 3.97 6.51
N CYS A 169 -11.96 4.32 7.60
CA CYS A 169 -12.77 3.37 8.34
C CYS A 169 -13.99 4.05 8.97
N PHE A 170 -15.16 3.77 8.41
CA PHE A 170 -16.44 4.36 8.85
C PHE A 170 -16.85 4.03 10.28
N SER A 171 -16.38 2.90 10.82
CA SER A 171 -16.76 2.42 12.16
C SER A 171 -15.65 2.54 13.21
N CYS A 172 -14.42 2.91 12.82
CA CYS A 172 -13.27 2.90 13.73
C CYS A 172 -13.27 4.06 14.73
N VAL A 173 -13.88 5.20 14.37
CA VAL A 173 -13.97 6.39 15.22
C VAL A 173 -15.42 6.87 15.26
N ARG A 174 -15.96 7.09 16.45
CA ARG A 174 -17.31 7.64 16.64
C ARG A 174 -17.28 9.17 16.51
N THR A 175 -17.05 9.69 15.30
CA THR A 175 -17.21 11.13 15.04
C THR A 175 -18.60 11.41 14.47
N THR A 176 -19.20 12.53 14.91
CA THR A 176 -20.51 13.01 14.41
C THR A 176 -20.41 13.89 13.16
N ASP A 177 -19.19 14.10 12.66
CA ASP A 177 -18.90 14.92 11.49
C ASP A 177 -18.50 13.99 10.33
N THR A 178 -19.04 14.30 9.15
CA THR A 178 -18.78 13.84 7.75
C THR A 178 -17.61 12.87 7.53
N PRO A 179 -17.72 11.88 6.61
CA PRO A 179 -16.73 10.81 6.41
C PRO A 179 -15.31 11.35 6.46
N ALA A 180 -14.52 10.82 7.38
CA ALA A 180 -13.19 11.32 7.65
C ALA A 180 -12.22 10.66 6.67
N ASP A 181 -12.33 11.01 5.38
CA ASP A 181 -11.42 10.52 4.34
C ASP A 181 -9.97 10.67 4.82
N SER A 182 -9.16 9.62 4.67
CA SER A 182 -7.72 9.74 4.87
C SER A 182 -7.15 10.57 3.71
N ALA A 183 -6.70 11.78 4.02
CA ALA A 183 -6.43 12.78 2.99
C ALA A 183 -5.11 13.54 3.18
N GLY A 184 -4.39 13.77 2.07
CA GLY A 184 -3.17 14.58 2.07
C GLY A 184 -1.99 13.96 2.81
N ASN A 185 -1.99 12.62 2.99
CA ASN A 185 -0.92 11.92 3.68
C ASN A 185 0.27 11.62 2.76
N THR A 186 1.45 11.45 3.34
CA THR A 186 2.68 11.10 2.61
C THR A 186 3.34 9.85 3.20
N VAL A 187 3.61 8.85 2.36
CA VAL A 187 4.40 7.66 2.70
C VAL A 187 5.68 7.72 1.89
N ARG A 188 6.83 8.00 2.53
CA ARG A 188 8.09 8.18 1.79
C ARG A 188 9.36 7.56 2.36
N GLY A 189 10.23 7.08 1.48
CA GLY A 189 11.56 6.61 1.88
C GLY A 189 11.54 5.38 2.79
N ASN A 190 10.40 4.68 2.87
CA ASN A 190 10.25 3.52 3.74
C ASN A 190 10.81 2.26 3.08
N ARG A 191 11.22 1.30 3.92
CA ARG A 191 11.57 -0.04 3.49
C ARG A 191 10.55 -1.02 4.05
N VAL A 192 9.73 -1.56 3.16
CA VAL A 192 8.74 -2.59 3.48
C VAL A 192 9.24 -3.92 2.93
N SER A 193 9.34 -4.94 3.77
CA SER A 193 9.75 -6.27 3.31
C SER A 193 9.18 -7.36 4.17
N GLY A 194 8.62 -8.38 3.55
CA GLY A 194 7.88 -9.43 4.24
C GLY A 194 6.74 -9.90 3.36
N ARG A 195 6.07 -10.97 3.76
CA ARG A 195 4.98 -11.57 2.99
C ARG A 195 3.65 -10.89 3.31
N PHE A 196 3.60 -9.58 3.15
CA PHE A 196 2.36 -8.84 3.26
C PHE A 196 1.39 -9.25 2.15
N SER A 197 0.09 -9.08 2.38
CA SER A 197 -0.85 -8.91 1.25
C SER A 197 -0.36 -7.68 0.49
N ASP A 198 -0.39 -6.53 1.17
CA ASP A 198 -0.08 -5.25 0.55
C ASP A 198 1.12 -4.63 1.24
N GLY A 199 2.15 -4.33 0.46
CA GLY A 199 3.33 -3.63 0.97
C GLY A 199 2.97 -2.24 1.45
N ILE A 200 2.29 -1.48 0.59
CA ILE A 200 1.66 -0.21 0.91
C ILE A 200 0.25 -0.23 0.33
N GLU A 201 -0.74 0.05 1.15
CA GLU A 201 -2.15 0.04 0.78
C GLU A 201 -2.72 1.45 0.91
N LEU A 202 -3.44 1.89 -0.11
CA LEU A 202 -4.27 3.09 -0.10
C LEU A 202 -5.72 2.65 -0.33
N ASP A 203 -6.56 2.76 0.69
CA ASP A 203 -7.95 2.29 0.64
C ASP A 203 -8.93 3.46 0.94
N GLU A 204 -9.78 3.80 -0.02
CA GLU A 204 -10.75 4.90 0.08
C GLU A 204 -10.09 6.24 0.48
N THR A 205 -9.00 6.62 -0.21
CA THR A 205 -8.18 7.80 0.14
C THR A 205 -8.19 8.91 -0.90
N THR A 206 -7.77 10.12 -0.48
CA THR A 206 -7.63 11.27 -1.37
C THR A 206 -6.29 11.99 -1.23
N ASP A 207 -5.68 12.39 -2.35
CA ASP A 207 -4.46 13.21 -2.38
C ASP A 207 -3.27 12.60 -1.61
N VAL A 208 -3.14 11.26 -1.61
CA VAL A 208 -2.03 10.56 -0.95
C VAL A 208 -0.79 10.51 -1.86
N THR A 209 0.38 10.79 -1.27
CA THR A 209 1.68 10.67 -1.95
C THR A 209 2.48 9.49 -1.43
N VAL A 210 2.77 8.52 -2.30
CA VAL A 210 3.64 7.37 -2.03
C VAL A 210 4.93 7.55 -2.82
N THR A 211 6.05 7.85 -2.17
CA THR A 211 7.28 8.19 -2.89
C THR A 211 8.58 7.63 -2.33
N ASN A 212 9.46 7.17 -3.23
CA ASN A 212 10.80 6.68 -2.89
C ASN A 212 10.80 5.53 -1.87
N ASN A 213 9.74 4.72 -1.84
CA ASN A 213 9.70 3.53 -0.99
C ASN A 213 10.38 2.34 -1.69
N THR A 214 10.96 1.45 -0.91
CA THR A 214 11.49 0.16 -1.38
C THR A 214 10.66 -0.97 -0.79
N ILE A 215 9.99 -1.72 -1.65
CA ILE A 215 9.06 -2.80 -1.29
C ILE A 215 9.58 -4.10 -1.89
N THR A 216 9.57 -5.18 -1.12
CA THR A 216 10.04 -6.48 -1.60
C THR A 216 9.30 -7.65 -0.95
N GLY A 217 8.78 -8.55 -1.79
CA GLY A 217 8.23 -9.84 -1.35
C GLY A 217 6.79 -9.80 -0.83
N ALA A 218 6.05 -8.73 -1.09
CA ALA A 218 4.61 -8.63 -0.82
C ALA A 218 3.81 -9.38 -1.90
N PHE A 219 2.51 -9.62 -1.68
CA PHE A 219 1.63 -10.07 -2.75
C PHE A 219 1.42 -8.93 -3.74
N THR A 220 0.80 -7.83 -3.32
CA THR A 220 0.78 -6.56 -4.04
C THR A 220 1.78 -5.59 -3.42
N GLY A 221 2.63 -4.99 -4.24
CA GLY A 221 3.66 -4.07 -3.75
C GLY A 221 3.07 -2.77 -3.22
N ILE A 222 2.34 -2.08 -4.09
CA ILE A 222 1.58 -0.88 -3.76
C ILE A 222 0.18 -1.06 -4.35
N GLU A 223 -0.82 -1.07 -3.50
CA GLU A 223 -2.22 -1.10 -3.89
C GLU A 223 -2.83 0.30 -3.71
N ALA A 224 -3.65 0.70 -4.67
CA ALA A 224 -4.50 1.86 -4.54
C ALA A 224 -5.91 1.48 -4.95
N ASP A 225 -6.76 1.24 -3.94
CA ASP A 225 -8.17 0.88 -4.06
C ASP A 225 -9.07 2.06 -3.68
N GLU A 226 -10.09 2.31 -4.52
CA GLU A 226 -11.05 3.41 -4.38
C GLU A 226 -10.40 4.79 -4.10
N THR A 227 -9.22 5.05 -4.67
CA THR A 227 -8.46 6.28 -4.41
C THR A 227 -8.70 7.41 -5.41
N VAL A 228 -8.51 8.64 -4.94
CA VAL A 228 -8.58 9.85 -5.77
C VAL A 228 -7.26 10.62 -5.69
N ARG A 229 -6.68 10.92 -6.86
CA ARG A 229 -5.45 11.71 -7.03
C ARG A 229 -4.23 11.14 -6.30
N ALA A 230 -4.10 9.82 -6.27
CA ALA A 230 -2.92 9.16 -5.72
C ALA A 230 -1.66 9.50 -6.54
N SER A 231 -0.56 9.81 -5.85
CA SER A 231 0.74 10.11 -6.45
C SER A 231 1.76 9.02 -6.09
N ILE A 232 1.99 8.07 -6.98
CA ILE A 232 2.90 6.94 -6.76
C ILE A 232 4.18 7.19 -7.57
N ARG A 233 5.23 7.71 -6.90
CA ARG A 233 6.41 8.25 -7.58
C ARG A 233 7.76 7.76 -7.06
N GLY A 234 8.64 7.32 -7.94
CA GLY A 234 10.03 6.99 -7.57
C GLY A 234 10.17 5.76 -6.68
N ASN A 235 9.13 4.93 -6.56
CA ASN A 235 9.17 3.73 -5.74
C ASN A 235 9.91 2.60 -6.46
N THR A 236 10.40 1.65 -5.67
CA THR A 236 11.05 0.44 -6.16
C THR A 236 10.32 -0.76 -5.59
N VAL A 237 9.69 -1.54 -6.46
CA VAL A 237 8.95 -2.76 -6.08
C VAL A 237 9.56 -3.95 -6.81
N ARG A 238 9.90 -5.00 -6.05
CA ARG A 238 10.43 -6.24 -6.62
C ARG A 238 9.94 -7.50 -5.95
N ASN A 239 9.93 -8.60 -6.70
CA ASN A 239 9.58 -9.93 -6.21
C ASN A 239 8.20 -9.99 -5.56
N SER A 240 7.26 -9.20 -6.08
CA SER A 240 5.85 -9.25 -5.71
C SER A 240 5.05 -10.05 -6.75
N PHE A 241 3.80 -10.42 -6.42
CA PHE A 241 2.87 -10.84 -7.46
C PHE A 241 2.59 -9.62 -8.34
N ASP A 242 2.00 -8.56 -7.78
CA ASP A 242 1.81 -7.30 -8.48
C ASP A 242 2.77 -6.24 -7.96
N GLY A 243 3.40 -5.51 -8.88
CA GLY A 243 4.28 -4.40 -8.54
C GLY A 243 3.48 -3.23 -7.99
N ILE A 244 2.53 -2.77 -8.79
CA ILE A 244 1.53 -1.76 -8.41
C ILE A 244 0.18 -2.24 -8.92
N GLU A 245 -0.84 -2.15 -8.10
CA GLU A 245 -2.23 -2.42 -8.45
C GLU A 245 -3.04 -1.14 -8.26
N ILE A 246 -3.82 -0.77 -9.28
CA ILE A 246 -4.77 0.33 -9.21
C ILE A 246 -6.16 -0.25 -9.45
N ASP A 247 -6.91 -0.43 -8.38
CA ASP A 247 -8.31 -0.86 -8.42
C ASP A 247 -9.23 0.34 -8.12
N CYS A 248 -10.40 0.34 -8.71
CA CYS A 248 -11.44 1.29 -8.36
C CYS A 248 -12.80 0.79 -8.81
N CYS A 249 -13.75 0.87 -7.88
CA CYS A 249 -15.14 1.06 -8.25
C CYS A 249 -15.81 2.09 -7.33
N PHE A 250 -16.00 3.32 -7.86
CA PHE A 250 -16.99 4.31 -7.40
C PHE A 250 -16.53 5.41 -6.41
N THR A 251 -15.85 6.44 -6.92
CA THR A 251 -15.61 7.68 -6.14
C THR A 251 -16.79 8.67 -6.20
N GLY A 252 -17.84 8.38 -6.99
CA GLY A 252 -18.91 9.33 -7.30
C GLY A 252 -18.44 10.60 -8.04
N GLU A 253 -17.14 10.79 -8.20
CA GLU A 253 -16.48 11.89 -8.90
C GLU A 253 -16.02 11.42 -10.29
N VAL A 254 -16.94 11.55 -11.24
CA VAL A 254 -16.73 11.17 -12.64
C VAL A 254 -15.58 11.97 -13.26
N ASN A 255 -14.77 11.34 -14.12
CA ASN A 255 -13.65 11.98 -14.85
C ASN A 255 -12.51 12.54 -13.98
N THR A 256 -12.30 12.00 -12.78
CA THR A 256 -11.18 12.39 -11.92
C THR A 256 -9.91 11.61 -12.24
N ASN A 257 -8.75 12.19 -11.89
CA ASN A 257 -7.50 11.45 -11.87
C ASN A 257 -7.54 10.51 -10.66
N VAL A 258 -7.50 9.20 -10.92
CA VAL A 258 -7.44 8.16 -9.90
C VAL A 258 -6.02 8.10 -9.34
N ALA A 259 -5.05 7.85 -10.23
CA ALA A 259 -3.65 7.74 -9.86
C ALA A 259 -2.69 8.25 -10.94
N THR A 260 -1.54 8.77 -10.50
CA THR A 260 -0.37 9.00 -11.34
C THR A 260 0.78 8.13 -10.87
N VAL A 261 1.18 7.18 -11.73
CA VAL A 261 2.29 6.24 -11.52
C VAL A 261 3.48 6.72 -12.35
N GLU A 262 4.47 7.32 -11.69
CA GLU A 262 5.59 7.98 -12.40
C GLU A 262 6.98 7.71 -11.82
N GLY A 263 7.94 7.35 -12.67
CA GLY A 263 9.33 7.23 -12.25
C GLY A 263 9.61 6.02 -11.34
N ASN A 264 8.74 5.02 -11.31
CA ASN A 264 8.91 3.83 -10.48
C ASN A 264 9.80 2.78 -11.17
N VAL A 265 10.41 1.90 -10.38
CA VAL A 265 11.13 0.71 -10.84
C VAL A 265 10.37 -0.52 -10.38
N LEU A 266 9.79 -1.24 -11.32
CA LEU A 266 8.92 -2.40 -11.11
C LEU A 266 9.56 -3.58 -11.81
N ALA A 267 10.23 -4.43 -11.03
CA ALA A 267 11.05 -5.50 -11.58
C ALA A 267 10.90 -6.84 -10.87
N ASP A 268 11.04 -7.93 -11.62
CA ASP A 268 10.95 -9.29 -11.09
C ASP A 268 9.59 -9.59 -10.41
N ASN A 269 8.49 -8.98 -10.89
CA ASN A 269 7.14 -9.25 -10.41
C ASN A 269 6.37 -10.18 -11.38
N SER A 270 5.24 -10.74 -10.95
CA SER A 270 4.33 -11.43 -11.88
C SER A 270 3.69 -10.41 -12.83
N VAL A 271 3.16 -9.31 -12.29
CA VAL A 271 2.67 -8.16 -13.05
C VAL A 271 3.42 -6.93 -12.59
N GLY A 272 3.93 -6.13 -13.52
CA GLY A 272 4.59 -4.87 -13.16
C GLY A 272 3.58 -3.84 -12.65
N ILE A 273 2.54 -3.58 -13.43
CA ILE A 273 1.40 -2.71 -13.06
C ILE A 273 0.11 -3.39 -13.49
N GLU A 274 -0.81 -3.56 -12.55
CA GLU A 274 -2.19 -3.96 -12.83
C GLU A 274 -3.12 -2.73 -12.78
N LEU A 275 -4.02 -2.65 -13.76
CA LEU A 275 -4.96 -1.55 -13.92
C LEU A 275 -6.39 -2.10 -14.05
N ASN A 276 -7.20 -1.86 -13.03
CA ASN A 276 -8.56 -2.35 -12.92
C ASN A 276 -9.53 -1.25 -12.47
N ILE A 277 -9.67 -0.15 -13.23
CA ILE A 277 -10.60 0.92 -12.88
C ILE A 277 -11.85 0.94 -13.77
N ASP A 278 -12.99 1.32 -13.19
CA ASP A 278 -14.28 1.51 -13.88
C ASP A 278 -14.39 2.85 -14.62
N ASP A 279 -13.95 3.94 -13.99
CA ASP A 279 -13.97 5.30 -14.54
C ASP A 279 -12.75 6.08 -14.04
N GLY A 280 -12.46 7.19 -14.72
CA GLY A 280 -11.41 8.12 -14.37
C GLY A 280 -10.19 7.96 -15.25
N GLU A 281 -9.10 8.57 -14.81
CA GLU A 281 -7.83 8.59 -15.52
C GLU A 281 -6.70 8.05 -14.65
N VAL A 282 -5.95 7.09 -15.20
CA VAL A 282 -4.67 6.66 -14.64
C VAL A 282 -3.56 7.03 -15.62
N VAL A 283 -2.57 7.75 -15.12
CA VAL A 283 -1.38 8.15 -15.89
C VAL A 283 -0.21 7.28 -15.48
N VAL A 284 0.31 6.48 -16.41
CA VAL A 284 1.47 5.61 -16.23
C VAL A 284 2.59 6.10 -17.12
N ARG A 285 3.60 6.76 -16.54
CA ARG A 285 4.69 7.34 -17.35
C ARG A 285 6.06 7.32 -16.71
N ARG A 286 7.11 7.28 -17.53
CA ARG A 286 8.51 7.34 -17.06
C ARG A 286 8.87 6.23 -16.08
N ASN A 287 8.17 5.11 -16.09
CA ASN A 287 8.50 3.97 -15.25
C ASN A 287 9.51 3.05 -15.95
N ALA A 288 10.28 2.31 -15.15
CA ALA A 288 11.03 1.15 -15.60
C ALA A 288 10.29 -0.11 -15.17
N ILE A 289 9.66 -0.78 -16.14
CA ILE A 289 8.81 -1.95 -15.98
C ILE A 289 9.52 -3.11 -16.68
N VAL A 290 10.32 -3.84 -15.92
CA VAL A 290 11.36 -4.69 -16.47
C VAL A 290 11.38 -6.07 -15.86
N ASP A 291 11.65 -7.10 -16.66
CA ASP A 291 11.85 -8.47 -16.18
C ASP A 291 10.68 -9.00 -15.32
N ASN A 292 9.44 -8.57 -15.61
CA ASN A 292 8.22 -9.13 -14.99
C ASN A 292 7.65 -10.25 -15.89
N ARG A 293 6.69 -11.05 -15.40
CA ARG A 293 5.95 -11.93 -16.31
C ARG A 293 5.10 -11.10 -17.29
N VAL A 294 4.29 -10.17 -16.81
CA VAL A 294 3.57 -9.17 -17.61
C VAL A 294 4.02 -7.78 -17.18
N GLY A 295 4.31 -6.89 -18.13
CA GLY A 295 4.73 -5.53 -17.83
C GLY A 295 3.58 -4.70 -17.25
N ILE A 296 2.54 -4.49 -18.05
CA ILE A 296 1.31 -3.81 -17.64
C ILE A 296 0.12 -4.69 -18.04
N GLU A 297 -0.79 -4.94 -17.11
CA GLU A 297 -2.02 -5.71 -17.32
C GLU A 297 -3.22 -4.79 -17.11
N ILE A 298 -4.17 -4.81 -18.06
CA ILE A 298 -5.47 -4.14 -17.95
C ILE A 298 -6.53 -5.23 -17.83
N GLU A 299 -7.03 -5.43 -16.60
CA GLU A 299 -7.97 -6.49 -16.29
C GLU A 299 -9.41 -6.17 -16.72
N ARG A 300 -10.20 -7.24 -16.89
CA ARG A 300 -11.62 -7.13 -17.22
C ARG A 300 -12.45 -6.95 -15.94
N ILE A 301 -13.11 -5.81 -15.81
CA ILE A 301 -13.99 -5.54 -14.67
C ILE A 301 -15.22 -6.45 -14.69
N PHE A 302 -15.52 -7.05 -13.55
CA PHE A 302 -16.71 -7.90 -13.36
C PHE A 302 -17.99 -7.10 -13.02
N PHE A 303 -17.85 -5.88 -12.52
CA PHE A 303 -18.94 -5.04 -12.00
C PHE A 303 -18.95 -3.60 -12.53
N SER A 304 -18.87 -3.40 -13.84
CA SER A 304 -19.03 -2.05 -14.41
C SER A 304 -20.50 -1.64 -14.52
N ASP A 305 -20.82 -0.38 -14.19
CA ASP A 305 -22.14 0.21 -14.50
C ASP A 305 -22.27 0.62 -15.97
N GLY A 306 -21.16 0.55 -16.73
CA GLY A 306 -21.07 0.76 -18.17
C GLY A 306 -21.36 2.19 -18.61
N THR A 307 -21.30 3.17 -17.71
CA THR A 307 -21.67 4.56 -18.02
C THR A 307 -20.52 5.38 -18.62
N GLU A 308 -19.27 5.11 -18.24
CA GLU A 308 -18.05 5.69 -18.81
C GLU A 308 -16.95 4.61 -18.98
N SER A 309 -15.92 4.89 -19.78
CA SER A 309 -14.77 4.01 -20.00
C SER A 309 -13.53 4.64 -19.40
N PRO A 310 -12.69 3.90 -18.67
CA PRO A 310 -11.50 4.46 -18.05
C PRO A 310 -10.51 4.93 -19.12
N ARG A 311 -9.73 5.94 -18.75
CA ARG A 311 -8.64 6.46 -19.58
C ARG A 311 -7.30 6.05 -18.98
N TYR A 312 -6.55 5.26 -19.74
CA TYR A 312 -5.18 4.91 -19.41
C TYR A 312 -4.23 5.68 -20.34
N GLU A 313 -3.41 6.55 -19.79
CA GLU A 313 -2.30 7.18 -20.50
C GLU A 313 -1.01 6.42 -20.16
N ILE A 314 -0.58 5.51 -21.03
CA ILE A 314 0.64 4.72 -20.83
C ILE A 314 1.72 5.26 -21.77
N THR A 315 2.56 6.19 -21.32
CA THR A 315 3.53 6.85 -22.21
C THR A 315 4.90 7.01 -21.58
N LEU A 316 5.95 7.09 -22.40
CA LEU A 316 7.32 7.35 -21.94
C LEU A 316 7.82 6.35 -20.90
N ASN A 317 7.35 5.10 -20.93
CA ASN A 317 7.86 4.03 -20.06
C ASN A 317 8.99 3.26 -20.77
N ARG A 318 9.88 2.71 -19.96
CA ARG A 318 10.78 1.62 -20.36
C ARG A 318 10.10 0.31 -20.00
N ILE A 319 9.52 -0.36 -20.98
CA ILE A 319 8.92 -1.68 -20.87
C ILE A 319 9.90 -2.65 -21.55
N SER A 320 10.59 -3.50 -20.79
CA SER A 320 11.63 -4.34 -21.40
C SER A 320 11.89 -5.62 -20.65
N GLY A 321 11.99 -6.73 -21.36
CA GLY A 321 12.37 -8.02 -20.79
C GLY A 321 11.22 -8.74 -20.09
N ASN A 322 9.97 -8.31 -20.31
CA ASN A 322 8.82 -8.99 -19.73
C ASN A 322 8.49 -10.28 -20.50
N ASP A 323 8.28 -11.39 -19.79
CA ASP A 323 8.27 -12.75 -20.39
C ASP A 323 7.03 -13.04 -21.28
N ALA A 324 5.87 -12.54 -20.87
CA ALA A 324 4.58 -12.74 -21.55
C ALA A 324 4.28 -11.53 -22.46
N TYR A 325 3.97 -10.39 -21.86
CA TYR A 325 3.59 -9.18 -22.59
C TYR A 325 4.27 -7.97 -21.97
N GLY A 326 4.57 -6.97 -22.80
CA GLY A 326 4.90 -5.64 -22.32
C GLY A 326 3.63 -4.92 -21.84
N VAL A 327 2.57 -5.02 -22.62
CA VAL A 327 1.21 -4.58 -22.26
C VAL A 327 0.22 -5.65 -22.69
N ASP A 328 -0.53 -6.18 -21.73
CA ASP A 328 -1.66 -7.08 -21.94
C ASP A 328 -2.96 -6.36 -21.61
N ASN A 329 -3.82 -6.17 -22.61
CA ASN A 329 -5.14 -5.60 -22.43
C ASN A 329 -6.17 -6.72 -22.55
N GLU A 330 -6.72 -7.17 -21.42
CA GLU A 330 -7.72 -8.24 -21.41
C GLU A 330 -9.13 -7.74 -21.80
N ARG A 331 -9.33 -6.42 -21.86
CA ARG A 331 -10.55 -5.79 -22.41
C ARG A 331 -10.47 -5.77 -23.93
N SER A 332 -10.72 -6.93 -24.54
CA SER A 332 -10.55 -7.16 -25.98
C SER A 332 -11.33 -6.19 -26.90
N ASP A 333 -12.39 -5.57 -26.38
CA ASP A 333 -13.27 -4.60 -27.02
C ASP A 333 -12.83 -3.14 -26.88
N ASP A 334 -11.90 -2.86 -25.96
CA ASP A 334 -11.34 -1.53 -25.72
C ASP A 334 -9.93 -1.42 -26.30
N VAL A 335 -9.55 -0.21 -26.71
CA VAL A 335 -8.19 0.10 -27.19
C VAL A 335 -7.50 1.00 -26.19
N VAL A 336 -6.34 0.58 -25.69
CA VAL A 336 -5.53 1.36 -24.77
C VAL A 336 -4.44 2.15 -25.50
N ASP A 337 -4.20 3.40 -25.09
CA ASP A 337 -3.09 4.21 -25.61
C ASP A 337 -1.78 3.90 -24.86
N ALA A 338 -0.92 3.12 -25.50
CA ALA A 338 0.44 2.83 -25.05
C ALA A 338 1.50 3.37 -26.02
N THR A 339 1.25 4.54 -26.62
CA THR A 339 2.21 5.17 -27.53
C THR A 339 3.40 5.77 -26.78
N ASN A 340 4.48 6.02 -27.52
CA ASN A 340 5.70 6.66 -27.03
C ASN A 340 6.36 5.90 -25.87
N ASN A 341 6.25 4.57 -25.84
CA ASN A 341 7.01 3.71 -24.94
C ASN A 341 8.22 3.10 -25.64
N TYR A 342 9.26 2.77 -24.87
CA TYR A 342 10.34 1.91 -25.32
C TYR A 342 10.02 0.47 -24.94
N TRP A 343 9.95 -0.43 -25.92
CA TRP A 343 9.52 -1.82 -25.76
C TRP A 343 10.67 -2.81 -25.54
N GLY A 344 11.85 -2.33 -25.13
CA GLY A 344 13.01 -3.20 -24.93
C GLY A 344 13.86 -3.41 -26.18
N ALA A 345 13.40 -2.95 -27.35
CA ALA A 345 14.13 -3.01 -28.60
C ALA A 345 13.91 -1.75 -29.45
N ALA A 346 14.91 -1.41 -30.27
CA ALA A 346 14.85 -0.24 -31.16
C ALA A 346 13.92 -0.44 -32.36
N ASP A 347 13.57 -1.70 -32.67
CA ASP A 347 12.66 -2.08 -33.74
C ASP A 347 11.20 -2.25 -33.25
N GLY A 348 10.89 -1.87 -32.00
CA GLY A 348 9.53 -1.80 -31.50
C GLY A 348 9.01 -3.09 -30.84
N PRO A 349 7.71 -3.14 -30.53
CA PRO A 349 7.09 -4.30 -29.88
C PRO A 349 6.98 -5.50 -30.82
N SER A 350 6.77 -6.67 -30.22
CA SER A 350 6.47 -7.91 -30.92
C SER A 350 5.01 -8.34 -30.77
N SER A 351 4.64 -9.45 -31.42
CA SER A 351 3.34 -10.10 -31.27
C SER A 351 3.54 -11.56 -30.86
N ARG A 352 2.65 -12.10 -30.01
CA ARG A 352 2.67 -13.54 -29.67
C ARG A 352 1.87 -14.43 -30.64
N THR A 353 1.23 -13.82 -31.64
CA THR A 353 0.48 -14.50 -32.71
C THR A 353 1.42 -14.98 -33.83
N ALA A 354 0.91 -15.83 -34.72
CA ALA A 354 1.69 -16.33 -35.86
C ALA A 354 2.01 -15.23 -36.89
N ASP A 355 1.05 -14.32 -37.12
CA ASP A 355 1.21 -13.13 -37.94
C ASP A 355 1.30 -11.89 -37.02
N PRO A 356 2.14 -10.89 -37.33
CA PRO A 356 2.24 -9.66 -36.54
C PRO A 356 0.89 -8.93 -36.44
N LEU A 357 0.59 -8.42 -35.25
CA LEU A 357 -0.57 -7.57 -35.01
C LEU A 357 -0.32 -6.17 -35.56
N ALA A 358 -1.32 -5.60 -36.21
CA ALA A 358 -1.32 -4.21 -36.64
C ALA A 358 -1.76 -3.29 -35.49
N ASP A 359 -1.11 -2.14 -35.34
CA ASP A 359 -1.57 -1.02 -34.52
C ASP A 359 -3.00 -0.64 -34.97
N PRO A 360 -3.96 -0.50 -34.04
CA PRO A 360 -5.36 -0.30 -34.39
C PRO A 360 -5.65 1.05 -35.08
N GLU A 361 -4.74 2.04 -34.97
CA GLU A 361 -4.91 3.35 -35.59
C GLU A 361 -4.03 3.53 -36.83
N THR A 362 -2.75 3.16 -36.76
CA THR A 362 -1.79 3.45 -37.85
C THR A 362 -1.60 2.28 -38.80
N GLY A 363 -1.91 1.06 -38.37
CA GLY A 363 -1.64 -0.16 -39.11
C GLY A 363 -0.16 -0.59 -39.14
N ALA A 364 0.72 0.10 -38.39
CA ALA A 364 2.09 -0.35 -38.19
C ALA A 364 2.10 -1.74 -37.55
N LEU A 365 3.05 -2.61 -37.92
CA LEU A 365 3.09 -3.98 -37.40
C LEU A 365 3.93 -4.05 -36.13
N ALA A 366 3.48 -4.82 -35.14
CA ALA A 366 4.29 -5.25 -34.00
C ALA A 366 5.15 -6.45 -34.41
N ASP A 367 6.11 -6.21 -35.32
CA ASP A 367 7.04 -7.19 -35.89
C ASP A 367 8.48 -7.03 -35.41
N GLY A 368 8.69 -6.23 -34.35
CA GLY A 368 9.97 -6.00 -33.70
C GLY A 368 10.41 -7.14 -32.78
N SER A 369 11.52 -6.91 -32.08
CA SER A 369 12.12 -7.87 -31.13
C SER A 369 11.86 -7.52 -29.66
N GLY A 370 11.12 -6.44 -29.40
CA GLY A 370 10.74 -6.01 -28.06
C GLY A 370 9.62 -6.81 -27.43
N ASP A 371 9.17 -6.35 -26.27
CA ASP A 371 8.07 -6.93 -25.51
C ASP A 371 6.76 -6.92 -26.31
N ALA A 372 5.93 -7.93 -26.07
CA ALA A 372 4.75 -8.16 -26.90
C ALA A 372 3.53 -7.30 -26.52
N VAL A 373 2.66 -7.05 -27.48
CA VAL A 373 1.32 -6.47 -27.29
C VAL A 373 0.22 -7.53 -27.46
N SER A 374 -0.92 -7.34 -26.78
CA SER A 374 -2.10 -8.22 -26.85
C SER A 374 -2.96 -7.99 -28.10
N ALA A 375 -3.78 -8.99 -28.44
CA ALA A 375 -4.68 -8.96 -29.59
C ALA A 375 -6.09 -8.48 -29.21
N GLY A 376 -6.71 -7.67 -30.06
CA GLY A 376 -8.11 -7.26 -29.91
C GLY A 376 -9.11 -8.22 -30.57
N VAL A 377 -10.39 -7.83 -30.53
CA VAL A 377 -11.48 -8.58 -31.20
C VAL A 377 -11.35 -8.65 -32.73
N ALA A 378 -10.69 -7.66 -33.35
CA ALA A 378 -10.49 -7.63 -34.79
C ALA A 378 -9.28 -8.54 -35.17
N PRO A 379 -9.47 -9.54 -36.05
CA PRO A 379 -8.39 -10.45 -36.41
C PRO A 379 -7.15 -9.73 -36.96
N GLY A 380 -5.99 -10.01 -36.38
CA GLY A 380 -4.70 -9.43 -36.79
C GLY A 380 -4.49 -7.98 -36.33
N VAL A 381 -5.32 -7.46 -35.42
CA VAL A 381 -5.23 -6.10 -34.90
C VAL A 381 -4.99 -6.15 -33.40
N SER A 382 -4.04 -5.34 -32.92
CA SER A 382 -3.75 -5.15 -31.50
C SER A 382 -4.87 -4.34 -30.83
N ASN A 383 -5.16 -4.62 -29.56
CA ASN A 383 -5.97 -3.72 -28.72
C ASN A 383 -5.13 -2.77 -27.84
N VAL A 384 -3.84 -2.68 -28.17
CA VAL A 384 -2.87 -1.73 -27.62
C VAL A 384 -2.36 -0.87 -28.77
N ARG A 385 -2.50 0.45 -28.65
CA ARG A 385 -1.80 1.39 -29.55
C ARG A 385 -0.36 1.51 -29.11
N PHE A 386 0.57 1.21 -30.01
CA PHE A 386 1.99 1.21 -29.71
C PHE A 386 2.79 2.12 -30.64
N ASP A 387 2.18 2.60 -31.73
CA ASP A 387 2.82 3.47 -32.73
C ASP A 387 2.40 4.95 -32.53
N PRO A 388 3.35 5.90 -32.41
CA PRO A 388 4.80 5.72 -32.47
C PRO A 388 5.36 5.06 -31.21
N PHE A 389 6.40 4.24 -31.36
CA PHE A 389 7.23 3.77 -30.24
C PHE A 389 8.56 4.52 -30.18
N LEU A 390 9.28 4.39 -29.07
CA LEU A 390 10.62 4.94 -28.89
C LEU A 390 11.69 3.90 -29.31
N GLU A 391 12.72 4.33 -30.03
CA GLU A 391 13.86 3.48 -30.42
C GLU A 391 14.89 3.29 -29.27
N SER A 392 14.77 4.08 -28.20
CA SER A 392 15.64 4.03 -27.02
C SER A 392 14.86 4.35 -25.75
N PRO A 393 15.29 3.84 -24.56
CA PRO A 393 14.65 4.18 -23.30
C PRO A 393 14.56 5.71 -23.10
N PRO A 394 13.43 6.22 -22.57
CA PRO A 394 13.31 7.63 -22.23
C PRO A 394 14.36 8.04 -21.19
N SER A 395 15.00 9.20 -21.38
CA SER A 395 16.16 9.62 -20.58
C SER A 395 15.85 9.90 -19.11
N ASP A 396 14.58 10.13 -18.80
CA ASP A 396 14.02 10.45 -17.50
C ASP A 396 13.35 9.26 -16.81
N ALA A 397 13.29 8.08 -17.46
CA ALA A 397 12.90 6.84 -16.79
C ALA A 397 14.08 6.30 -15.96
N PRO A 398 13.84 5.75 -14.76
CA PRO A 398 14.89 5.24 -13.89
C PRO A 398 15.59 4.03 -14.52
N SER A 399 16.83 3.75 -14.08
CA SER A 399 17.51 2.53 -14.50
C SER A 399 16.92 1.30 -13.80
N ALA A 400 16.80 0.17 -14.51
CA ALA A 400 16.38 -1.13 -13.95
C ALA A 400 17.16 -1.54 -12.68
N ASN A 401 18.46 -1.20 -12.63
CA ASN A 401 19.36 -1.47 -11.52
C ASN A 401 19.49 -0.31 -10.52
N ALA A 402 18.55 0.64 -10.52
CA ALA A 402 18.52 1.65 -9.47
C ALA A 402 18.22 0.94 -8.14
N THR A 403 19.29 0.61 -7.43
CA THR A 403 19.21 0.37 -5.99
C THR A 403 18.89 1.71 -5.35
N ALA A 404 18.03 1.72 -4.33
CA ALA A 404 17.78 2.89 -3.50
C ALA A 404 19.09 3.31 -2.79
N THR A 405 19.95 4.03 -3.52
CA THR A 405 21.17 4.64 -3.02
C THR A 405 21.02 6.15 -3.15
N ALA A 406 20.40 6.78 -2.14
CA ALA A 406 20.81 8.06 -1.56
C ALA A 406 19.72 8.64 -0.62
N ALA A 407 19.85 8.37 0.69
CA ALA A 407 19.52 9.33 1.75
C ALA A 407 20.10 8.85 3.10
N ARG A 408 21.42 8.62 3.14
CA ARG A 408 22.19 8.66 4.39
C ARG A 408 23.40 9.55 4.16
N SER A 409 23.18 10.86 4.24
CA SER A 409 24.25 11.84 4.31
C SER A 409 23.74 13.09 5.04
N GLY A 410 24.28 13.34 6.23
CA GLY A 410 24.03 14.55 7.03
C GLY A 410 23.66 14.22 8.45
#